data_AF-A0A1B0DDJ7-F1
#
_entry.id   AF-A0A1B0DDJ7-F1
#
_cell.length_a   1.000
_cell.length_b   1.000
_cell.length_c   1.000
_cell.angle_alpha   90.00
_cell.angle_beta   90.00
_cell.angle_gamma   90.00
#
_symmetry.space_group_name_H-M   'P 1'
#
loop_
_entity.id
_entity.type
_entity.pdbx_description
1 polymer ?
#
loop_
_entity_poly.entity_id
_entity_poly.type
_entity_poly.pdbx_seq_one_letter_code
_entity_poly.pdbx_strand_id
1 'polypeptide(L)'
;GKCLACTFRAKFIEVSVGINHNVDELLAGTLTQIRLKREHSLIQGSREGSSPHWYKSRSVMRASMKARQMITWILGKEDSKFKNCENLQIL
;
A
#
# COMPACT_ATOMS: atom_id res chain seq x y z
N GLY A 1 -10.74 2.04 0.57
CA GLY A 1 -9.40 2.23 -0.03
C GLY A 1 -8.33 1.37 0.60
N LYS A 2 -8.03 1.58 1.89
CA LYS A 2 -6.94 0.94 2.67
C LYS A 2 -6.76 -0.58 2.46
N CYS A 3 -7.85 -1.36 2.62
CA CYS A 3 -7.82 -2.82 2.47
C CYS A 3 -7.39 -3.27 1.06
N LEU A 4 -7.88 -2.57 0.03
CA LEU A 4 -7.52 -2.85 -1.36
C LEU A 4 -6.04 -2.53 -1.62
N ALA A 5 -5.57 -1.38 -1.13
CA ALA A 5 -4.18 -0.97 -1.28
C ALA A 5 -3.21 -1.96 -0.62
N CYS A 6 -3.50 -2.43 0.60
CA CYS A 6 -2.66 -3.43 1.25
C CYS A 6 -2.66 -4.78 0.52
N THR A 7 -3.77 -5.15 -0.11
CA THR A 7 -3.83 -6.35 -0.97
C THR A 7 -2.88 -6.22 -2.15
N PHE A 8 -2.81 -5.03 -2.75
CA PHE A 8 -1.94 -4.76 -3.88
C PHE A 8 -0.53 -4.28 -3.49
N ARG A 9 -0.20 -4.28 -2.19
CA ARG A 9 1.04 -3.70 -1.64
C ARG A 9 1.29 -2.28 -2.16
N ALA A 10 0.20 -1.52 -2.29
CA ALA A 10 0.20 -0.13 -2.71
C ALA A 10 0.02 0.78 -1.48
N LYS A 11 0.50 2.02 -1.61
CA LYS A 11 0.19 3.08 -0.66
C LYS A 11 -1.23 3.62 -0.90
N PHE A 12 -1.87 4.11 0.14
CA PHE A 12 -3.20 4.70 0.11
C PHE A 12 -3.23 5.97 0.95
N ILE A 13 -3.81 7.00 0.38
CA ILE A 13 -4.15 8.25 1.07
C ILE A 13 -5.50 8.72 0.52
N GLU A 14 -6.36 9.19 1.42
CA GLU A 14 -7.65 9.77 1.05
C GLU A 14 -7.49 11.29 0.93
N VAL A 15 -8.00 11.88 -0.15
CA VAL A 15 -7.73 13.27 -0.52
C VAL A 15 -9.04 13.94 -0.92
N SER A 16 -9.20 15.21 -0.60
CA SER A 16 -10.29 16.05 -1.10
C SER A 16 -9.77 17.42 -1.49
N VAL A 17 -9.82 17.74 -2.78
CA VAL A 17 -9.35 19.03 -3.32
C VAL A 17 -10.26 20.17 -2.88
N GLY A 18 -11.57 19.95 -2.78
CA GLY A 18 -12.54 21.00 -2.44
C GLY A 18 -12.38 21.57 -1.03
N ILE A 19 -11.72 20.83 -0.12
CA ILE A 19 -11.40 21.27 1.24
C ILE A 19 -9.88 21.27 1.51
N ASN A 20 -9.07 21.14 0.45
CA ASN A 20 -7.61 21.04 0.53
C ASN A 20 -7.09 19.99 1.53
N HIS A 21 -7.76 18.84 1.63
CA HIS A 21 -7.38 17.75 2.54
C HIS A 21 -6.36 16.83 1.88
N ASN A 22 -5.20 16.66 2.51
CA ASN A 22 -4.12 15.73 2.14
C ASN A 22 -3.49 15.94 0.76
N VAL A 23 -3.71 17.11 0.14
CA VAL A 23 -3.20 17.40 -1.20
C VAL A 23 -1.67 17.48 -1.19
N ASP A 24 -1.11 18.25 -0.25
CA ASP A 24 0.34 18.42 -0.12
C ASP A 24 1.02 17.12 0.32
N GLU A 25 0.39 16.38 1.24
CA GLU A 25 0.85 15.07 1.71
C GLU A 25 0.90 14.04 0.59
N LEU A 26 -0.09 14.03 -0.32
CA LEU A 26 -0.08 13.17 -1.49
C LEU A 26 1.09 13.52 -2.42
N LEU A 27 1.31 14.81 -2.70
CA LEU A 27 2.37 15.26 -3.60
C LEU A 27 3.76 14.99 -3.03
N ALA A 28 4.01 15.41 -1.79
CA ALA A 28 5.27 15.17 -1.09
C ALA A 28 5.53 13.67 -0.87
N GLY A 29 4.50 12.91 -0.51
CA GLY A 29 4.57 11.46 -0.33
C GLY A 29 4.88 10.72 -1.63
N THR A 30 4.25 11.11 -2.75
CA THR A 30 4.54 10.52 -4.07
C THR A 30 5.99 10.76 -4.49
N LEU A 31 6.49 11.99 -4.33
CA LEU A 31 7.90 12.30 -4.58
C LEU A 31 8.85 11.48 -3.70
N THR A 32 8.49 11.30 -2.42
CA THR A 32 9.26 10.47 -1.48
C THR A 32 9.32 9.01 -1.93
N GLN A 33 8.19 8.41 -2.33
CA GLN A 33 8.15 7.04 -2.84
C GLN A 33 8.99 6.85 -4.12
N ILE A 34 8.98 7.85 -5.02
CA ILE A 34 9.84 7.82 -6.22
C ILE A 34 11.32 7.80 -5.83
N ARG A 35 11.72 8.65 -4.88
CA ARG A 35 13.11 8.74 -4.39
C ARG A 35 13.54 7.45 -3.70
N LEU A 36 12.73 6.92 -2.77
CA LEU A 36 13.00 5.67 -2.07
C LEU A 36 13.11 4.49 -3.03
N LYS A 37 12.22 4.39 -4.02
CA LYS A 37 12.27 3.33 -5.03
C LYS A 37 13.55 3.42 -5.86
N ARG A 38 13.99 4.63 -6.23
CA ARG A 38 15.26 4.84 -6.94
C ARG A 38 16.45 4.39 -6.09
N GLU A 39 16.54 4.84 -4.85
CA GLU A 39 17.61 4.47 -3.92
C GLU A 39 17.68 2.95 -3.72
N HIS A 40 16.52 2.33 -3.47
CA HIS A 40 16.42 0.89 -3.31
C HIS A 40 16.84 0.12 -4.58
N SER A 41 16.50 0.63 -5.77
CA SER A 41 16.96 0.06 -7.04
C SER A 41 18.47 0.18 -7.26
N LEU A 42 19.09 1.27 -6.79
CA LEU A 42 20.55 1.45 -6.86
C LEU A 42 21.27 0.49 -5.90
N ILE A 43 20.76 0.34 -4.67
CA ILE A 43 21.33 -0.56 -3.65
C ILE A 43 21.18 -2.03 -4.09
N GLN A 44 20.07 -2.40 -4.73
CA GLN A 44 19.79 -3.78 -5.11
C GLN A 44 20.38 -4.22 -6.46
N GLY A 45 21.13 -3.36 -7.14
CA GLY A 45 21.91 -3.72 -8.35
C GLY A 45 21.12 -4.50 -9.39
N SER A 46 20.30 -3.82 -10.21
CA SER A 46 19.74 -4.35 -11.46
C SER A 46 19.19 -5.80 -11.42
N ARG A 47 18.53 -6.24 -10.33
CA ARG A 47 17.60 -7.38 -10.40
C ARG A 47 16.26 -6.93 -10.98
N GLU A 48 16.30 -6.33 -12.17
CA GLU A 48 15.16 -6.32 -13.08
C GLU A 48 14.90 -7.77 -13.47
N GLY A 49 13.84 -8.40 -12.95
CA GLY A 49 13.47 -9.72 -13.47
C GLY A 49 12.67 -10.64 -12.55
N SER A 50 12.49 -10.32 -11.28
CA SER A 50 11.53 -11.06 -10.46
C SER A 50 10.36 -10.17 -10.12
N SER A 51 9.48 -9.96 -11.11
CA SER A 51 8.08 -9.66 -10.80
C SER A 51 7.64 -10.74 -9.81
N PRO A 52 7.27 -10.37 -8.56
CA PRO A 52 7.01 -11.40 -7.57
C PRO A 52 5.80 -12.19 -8.07
N HIS A 53 5.98 -13.50 -8.20
CA HIS A 53 5.09 -14.54 -8.75
C HIS A 53 3.60 -14.46 -8.31
N TRP A 54 3.27 -13.66 -7.28
CA TRP A 54 1.94 -13.55 -6.69
C TRP A 54 0.85 -12.92 -7.58
N TYR A 55 1.19 -12.31 -8.72
CA TYR A 55 0.18 -11.76 -9.65
C TYR A 55 -0.72 -12.83 -10.31
N LYS A 56 -0.33 -14.11 -10.25
CA LYS A 56 -1.13 -15.23 -10.81
C LYS A 56 -2.36 -15.63 -9.97
N SER A 57 -2.46 -15.22 -8.70
CA SER A 57 -3.56 -15.63 -7.80
C SER A 57 -4.53 -14.50 -7.47
N ARG A 58 -5.01 -13.79 -8.50
CA ARG A 58 -5.94 -12.64 -8.38
C ARG A 58 -7.33 -13.04 -7.83
N SER A 59 -7.77 -14.28 -8.06
CA SER A 59 -9.10 -14.78 -7.68
C SER A 59 -9.22 -15.11 -6.19
N VAL A 60 -8.25 -15.82 -5.62
CA VAL A 60 -8.25 -16.23 -4.20
C VAL A 60 -8.06 -15.06 -3.24
N MET A 61 -7.37 -14.00 -3.68
CA MET A 61 -7.25 -12.76 -2.89
C MET A 61 -8.60 -12.07 -2.70
N ARG A 62 -9.44 -11.96 -3.75
CA ARG A 62 -10.74 -11.29 -3.67
C ARG A 62 -11.73 -12.03 -2.76
N ALA A 63 -11.80 -13.36 -2.86
CA ALA A 63 -12.67 -14.18 -2.02
C ALA A 63 -12.33 -14.08 -0.52
N SER A 64 -11.06 -13.80 -0.18
CA SER A 64 -10.58 -13.69 1.20
C SER A 64 -10.90 -12.35 1.88
N MET A 65 -11.27 -11.30 1.15
CA MET A 65 -11.40 -9.94 1.72
C MET A 65 -12.54 -9.80 2.73
N LYS A 66 -13.72 -10.37 2.44
CA LYS A 66 -14.88 -10.33 3.35
C LYS A 66 -14.61 -11.13 4.63
N ALA A 67 -14.00 -12.30 4.51
CA ALA A 67 -13.59 -13.11 5.65
C ALA A 67 -12.52 -12.40 6.51
N ARG A 68 -11.53 -11.74 5.89
CA ARG A 68 -10.49 -10.98 6.60
C ARG A 68 -11.07 -9.80 7.38
N GLN A 69 -12.04 -9.09 6.82
CA GLN A 69 -12.74 -8.00 7.51
C GLN A 69 -13.52 -8.51 8.72
N MET A 70 -14.22 -9.64 8.57
CA MET A 70 -14.93 -10.27 9.69
C MET A 70 -13.98 -10.77 10.79
N ILE A 71 -12.84 -11.35 10.45
CA ILE A 71 -11.82 -11.79 11.41
C ILE A 71 -11.24 -10.60 12.18
N THR A 72 -10.97 -9.47 11.51
CA THR A 72 -10.50 -8.24 12.19
C THR A 72 -11.57 -7.69 13.15
N TRP A 73 -12.84 -7.70 12.75
CA TRP A 73 -13.94 -7.26 13.60
C TRP A 73 -14.13 -8.14 14.84
N ILE A 74 -14.04 -9.46 14.69
CA ILE A 74 -14.17 -10.44 15.79
C ILE A 74 -12.97 -10.40 16.74
N LEU A 75 -11.75 -10.21 16.23
CA LEU A 75 -10.52 -10.25 17.04
C LEU A 75 -10.10 -8.88 17.62
N GLY A 76 -10.84 -7.79 17.32
CA GLY A 76 -10.58 -6.46 17.86
C GLY A 76 -9.16 -5.92 17.59
N LYS A 77 -8.45 -6.50 16.61
CA LYS A 77 -7.03 -6.24 16.40
C LYS A 77 -6.89 -4.99 15.55
N GLU A 78 -6.43 -3.92 16.19
CA GLU A 78 -6.26 -2.60 15.58
C GLU A 78 -5.48 -2.65 14.26
N ASP A 79 -5.79 -1.66 13.41
CA ASP A 79 -5.38 -1.35 12.04
C ASP A 79 -3.87 -1.29 11.75
N SER A 80 -3.02 -1.84 12.64
CA SER A 80 -1.58 -2.07 12.47
C SER A 80 -1.16 -2.57 11.09
N LYS A 81 -2.01 -3.36 10.41
CA LYS A 81 -1.79 -3.86 9.05
C LYS A 81 -1.84 -2.75 7.98
N PHE A 82 -2.61 -1.69 8.22
CA PHE A 82 -2.76 -0.57 7.29
C PHE A 82 -1.66 0.49 7.46
N LYS A 83 -0.94 0.51 8.60
CA LYS A 83 0.13 1.50 8.87
C LYS A 83 1.19 1.57 7.77
N ASN A 84 1.57 0.44 7.18
CA ASN A 84 2.54 0.43 6.08
C ASN A 84 1.95 0.99 4.76
N CYS A 85 0.65 0.81 4.55
CA CYS A 85 -0.05 1.29 3.36
C CYS A 85 -0.34 2.81 3.47
N GLU A 86 -0.41 3.36 4.68
CA GLU A 86 -0.71 4.79 4.92
C GLU A 86 0.55 5.66 5.06
N ASN A 87 1.68 5.07 5.44
CA ASN A 87 2.93 5.80 5.57
C ASN A 87 3.66 5.88 4.20
N LEU A 88 3.49 7.02 3.52
CA LEU A 88 4.14 7.32 2.24
C LEU A 88 5.63 7.66 2.38
N GLN A 89 6.17 7.76 3.60
CA GLN A 89 7.58 8.09 3.83
C GLN A 89 8.48 6.87 3.95
N ILE A 90 7.91 5.66 3.95
CA ILE A 90 8.64 4.40 4.01
C ILE A 90 8.23 3.52 2.83
N LEU A 91 9.14 2.65 2.35
CA LEU A 91 8.84 1.68 1.30
C LEU A 91 7.96 0.54 1.84
#